data_AF-A0A943BRD0-F1
#
_entry.id   AF-A0A943BRD0-F1
#
_cell.length_a   1.000
_cell.length_b   1.000
_cell.length_c   1.000
_cell.angle_alpha   90.00
_cell.angle_beta   90.00
_cell.angle_gamma   90.00
#
_symmetry.space_group_name_H-M   'P 1'
#
loop_
_entity.id
_entity.type
_entity.pdbx_description
1 polymer ?
#
loop_
_entity_poly.entity_id
_entity_poly.type
_entity_poly.pdbx_seq_one_letter_code
_entity_poly.pdbx_strand_id
1 'polypeptide(L)'
;MAFEDLDGELEGCTLEELQEIHDTQQDLYSAEEIEHIASLIAARRGILDAERKRLEAMVEERLPEEMECRKCGGPNEFANVKCKFCGATLDKSEYYDDARAVLYGEIRDGLHADDSVHDEALSRFFAEEEEALDDDEVARQHIAAPSEGEKSYTFHYVVSVVIPLVGFIMGGILLTKEDEDDRSAGKVCIVAGIISVVIGYFLWSLYLNSIVY
;
A
#
# COMPACT_ATOMS: atom_id res chain seq x y z
N MET A 1 30.91 17.61 9.52
CA MET A 1 29.77 16.87 10.08
C MET A 1 30.26 15.45 10.27
N ALA A 2 30.06 14.85 11.44
CA ALA A 2 30.49 13.48 11.69
C ALA A 2 29.43 12.53 11.11
N PHE A 3 29.85 11.41 10.51
CA PHE A 3 28.96 10.39 9.92
C PHE A 3 27.81 9.95 10.86
N GLU A 4 28.01 10.03 12.17
CA GLU A 4 26.99 9.73 13.20
C GLU A 4 25.74 10.63 13.12
N ASP A 5 25.87 11.88 12.64
CA ASP A 5 24.75 12.81 12.47
C ASP A 5 23.93 12.45 11.22
N LEU A 6 24.61 11.99 10.16
CA LEU A 6 23.98 11.55 8.92
C LEU A 6 23.27 10.20 9.10
N ASP A 7 23.86 9.27 9.84
CA ASP A 7 23.23 7.97 10.12
C ASP A 7 21.88 8.14 10.83
N GLY A 8 21.81 9.04 11.82
CA GLY A 8 20.57 9.36 12.52
C GLY A 8 19.51 10.02 11.63
N GLU A 9 19.93 10.87 10.68
CA GLU A 9 19.01 11.47 9.70
C GLU A 9 18.45 10.43 8.71
N LEU A 10 19.27 9.45 8.30
CA LEU A 10 18.91 8.45 7.29
C LEU A 10 18.21 7.20 7.86
N GLU A 11 18.30 6.96 9.16
CA GLU A 11 17.70 5.79 9.83
C GLU A 11 16.18 5.71 9.57
N GLY A 12 15.48 6.84 9.64
CA GLY A 12 14.04 6.95 9.41
C GLY A 12 13.61 7.06 7.95
N CYS A 13 14.52 7.23 6.99
CA CYS A 13 14.16 7.35 5.58
C CYS A 13 13.64 6.03 5.02
N THR A 14 12.73 6.04 4.04
CA THR A 14 12.36 4.84 3.28
C THR A 14 13.38 4.54 2.16
N LEU A 15 13.28 3.37 1.52
CA LEU A 15 14.12 3.04 0.38
C LEU A 15 13.91 4.01 -0.79
N GLU A 16 12.68 4.47 -0.99
CA GLU A 16 12.31 5.44 -2.02
C GLU A 16 12.90 6.82 -1.71
N GLU A 17 12.82 7.26 -0.45
CA GLU A 17 13.39 8.54 -0.02
C GLU A 17 14.91 8.55 -0.16
N LEU A 18 15.59 7.46 0.22
CA LEU A 18 17.03 7.32 0.01
C LEU A 18 17.39 7.38 -1.48
N GLN A 19 16.58 6.76 -2.36
CA GLN A 19 16.78 6.84 -3.81
C GLN A 19 16.56 8.26 -4.33
N GLU A 20 15.55 8.97 -3.85
CA GLU A 20 15.31 10.36 -4.22
C GLU A 20 16.48 11.27 -3.81
N ILE A 21 16.98 11.10 -2.58
CA ILE A 21 18.17 11.80 -2.09
C ILE A 21 19.37 11.52 -3.01
N HIS A 22 19.63 10.23 -3.27
CA HIS A 22 20.71 9.82 -4.15
C HIS A 22 20.57 10.34 -5.58
N ASP A 23 19.37 10.42 -6.14
CA ASP A 23 19.18 10.74 -7.57
C ASP A 23 19.03 12.24 -7.84
N THR A 24 18.53 13.00 -6.86
CA THR A 24 18.18 14.42 -7.06
C THR A 24 18.96 15.38 -6.19
N GLN A 25 19.56 14.92 -5.09
CA GLN A 25 20.19 15.78 -4.07
C GLN A 25 21.70 15.55 -3.94
N GLN A 26 22.35 14.93 -4.94
CA GLN A 26 23.79 14.60 -4.89
C GLN A 26 24.69 15.79 -4.52
N ASP A 27 24.35 16.99 -4.99
CA ASP A 27 25.12 18.21 -4.74
C ASP A 27 25.09 18.70 -3.28
N LEU A 28 24.17 18.18 -2.45
CA LEU A 28 24.03 18.53 -1.03
C LEU A 28 24.91 17.69 -0.11
N TYR A 29 25.47 16.59 -0.61
CA TYR A 29 26.26 15.63 0.16
C TYR A 29 27.68 15.52 -0.39
N SER A 30 28.61 15.14 0.46
CA SER A 30 29.97 14.79 0.03
C SER A 30 29.99 13.44 -0.71
N ALA A 31 31.05 13.19 -1.48
CA ALA A 31 31.21 11.95 -2.23
C ALA A 31 31.18 10.69 -1.34
N GLU A 32 31.72 10.78 -0.12
CA GLU A 32 31.73 9.68 0.84
C GLU A 32 30.33 9.43 1.43
N GLU A 33 29.55 10.48 1.67
CA GLU A 33 28.17 10.39 2.15
C GLU A 33 27.22 9.83 1.07
N ILE A 34 27.43 10.19 -0.20
CA ILE A 34 26.69 9.60 -1.33
C ILE A 34 27.02 8.11 -1.51
N GLU A 35 28.29 7.72 -1.37
CA GLU A 35 28.67 6.31 -1.39
C GLU A 35 28.02 5.53 -0.23
N HIS A 36 27.96 6.15 0.95
CA HIS A 36 27.28 5.59 2.11
C HIS A 36 25.77 5.42 1.87
N ILE A 37 25.09 6.44 1.36
CA ILE A 37 23.66 6.37 0.98
C ILE A 37 23.43 5.25 -0.07
N ALA A 38 24.29 5.16 -1.08
CA ALA A 38 24.22 4.09 -2.09
C ALA A 38 24.37 2.69 -1.46
N SER A 39 25.25 2.54 -0.48
CA SER A 39 25.44 1.28 0.25
C SER A 39 24.20 0.91 1.08
N LEU A 40 23.55 1.90 1.72
CA LEU A 40 22.31 1.72 2.47
C LEU A 40 21.15 1.31 1.54
N ILE A 41 21.02 1.95 0.39
CA ILE A 41 20.04 1.58 -0.64
C ILE A 41 20.24 0.12 -1.06
N ALA A 42 21.48 -0.28 -1.35
CA ALA A 42 21.79 -1.64 -1.76
C ALA A 42 21.47 -2.67 -0.67
N ALA A 43 21.81 -2.36 0.59
CA ALA A 43 21.52 -3.21 1.74
C ALA A 43 20.01 -3.40 1.94
N ARG A 44 19.24 -2.31 2.01
CA ARG A 44 17.78 -2.34 2.21
C ARG A 44 17.05 -3.04 1.07
N ARG A 45 17.44 -2.77 -0.18
CA ARG A 45 16.92 -3.48 -1.35
C ARG A 45 17.19 -4.98 -1.27
N GLY A 46 18.39 -5.36 -0.83
CA GLY A 46 18.76 -6.77 -0.62
C GLY A 46 17.87 -7.48 0.40
N ILE A 47 17.52 -6.80 1.50
CA ILE A 47 16.61 -7.33 2.52
C ILE A 47 15.21 -7.53 1.95
N LEU A 48 14.64 -6.53 1.28
CA LEU A 48 13.31 -6.63 0.67
C LEU A 48 13.25 -7.71 -0.42
N ASP A 49 14.30 -7.85 -1.22
CA ASP A 49 14.41 -8.89 -2.23
C ASP A 49 14.49 -10.30 -1.62
N ALA A 50 15.19 -10.44 -0.50
CA ALA A 50 15.28 -11.70 0.23
C ALA A 50 13.93 -12.09 0.83
N GLU A 51 13.24 -11.14 1.46
CA GLU A 51 11.92 -11.37 2.06
C GLU A 51 10.87 -11.70 0.98
N ARG A 52 10.88 -10.98 -0.15
CA ARG A 52 10.02 -11.30 -1.29
C ARG A 52 10.22 -12.73 -1.78
N LYS A 53 11.49 -13.16 -1.96
CA LYS A 53 11.80 -14.54 -2.38
C LYS A 53 11.33 -15.58 -1.36
N ARG A 54 11.47 -15.27 -0.07
CA ARG A 54 10.98 -16.12 1.01
C ARG A 54 9.46 -16.28 0.95
N LEU A 55 8.73 -15.18 0.79
CA LEU A 55 7.27 -15.19 0.66
C LEU A 55 6.82 -15.95 -0.59
N GLU A 56 7.46 -15.73 -1.74
CA GLU A 56 7.20 -16.47 -2.98
C GLU A 56 7.42 -17.98 -2.79
N ALA A 57 8.49 -18.39 -2.10
CA ALA A 57 8.75 -19.79 -1.81
C ALA A 57 7.68 -20.41 -0.88
N MET A 58 7.22 -19.66 0.13
CA MET A 58 6.14 -20.10 1.01
C MET A 58 4.79 -20.21 0.30
N VAL A 59 4.52 -19.34 -0.69
CA VAL A 59 3.34 -19.47 -1.56
C VAL A 59 3.43 -20.76 -2.35
N GLU A 60 4.57 -20.99 -3.03
CA GLU A 60 4.76 -22.15 -3.89
C GLU A 60 4.65 -23.47 -3.12
N GLU A 61 5.18 -23.54 -1.90
CA GLU A 61 5.06 -24.72 -1.01
C GLU A 61 3.60 -25.06 -0.66
N ARG A 62 2.71 -24.05 -0.62
CA ARG A 62 1.28 -24.25 -0.31
C ARG A 62 0.44 -24.61 -1.52
N LEU A 63 0.96 -24.46 -2.75
CA LEU A 63 0.21 -24.79 -3.95
C LEU A 63 0.06 -26.30 -4.08
N PRO A 64 -1.13 -26.79 -4.50
CA PRO A 64 -1.32 -28.22 -4.72
C PRO A 64 -0.56 -28.69 -5.96
N GLU A 65 -0.12 -29.95 -5.97
CA GLU A 65 0.53 -30.55 -7.16
C GLU A 65 -0.48 -30.80 -8.30
N GLU A 66 -1.75 -31.06 -7.96
CA GLU A 66 -2.83 -31.36 -8.89
C GLU A 66 -4.07 -30.50 -8.63
N MET A 67 -4.84 -30.22 -9.68
CA MET A 67 -6.11 -29.49 -9.64
C MET A 67 -7.13 -30.04 -10.62
N GLU A 68 -8.41 -29.87 -10.30
CA GLU A 68 -9.50 -30.25 -11.19
C GLU A 68 -9.89 -29.10 -12.12
N CYS A 69 -10.16 -29.42 -13.39
CA CYS A 69 -10.67 -28.43 -14.33
C CYS A 69 -12.12 -28.09 -13.99
N ARG A 70 -12.39 -26.84 -13.57
CA ARG A 70 -13.75 -26.34 -13.29
C ARG A 70 -14.76 -26.54 -14.44
N LYS A 71 -14.30 -26.65 -15.69
CA LYS A 71 -15.17 -26.85 -16.86
C LYS A 71 -15.58 -28.31 -17.07
N CYS A 72 -14.68 -29.26 -16.84
CA CYS A 72 -14.90 -30.67 -17.23
C CYS A 72 -14.61 -31.69 -16.12
N GLY A 73 -14.21 -31.24 -14.93
CA GLY A 73 -13.81 -32.09 -13.79
C GLY A 73 -12.55 -32.92 -14.03
N GLY A 74 -11.81 -32.67 -15.11
CA GLY A 74 -10.64 -33.47 -15.46
C GLY A 74 -9.43 -33.14 -14.59
N PRO A 75 -8.64 -34.14 -14.12
CA PRO A 75 -7.46 -33.92 -13.27
C PRO A 75 -6.27 -33.36 -14.06
N ASN A 76 -5.70 -32.25 -13.62
CA ASN A 76 -4.55 -31.61 -14.27
C ASN A 76 -3.44 -31.35 -13.25
N GLU A 77 -2.18 -31.47 -13.67
CA GLU A 77 -1.07 -30.94 -12.87
C GLU A 77 -1.23 -29.43 -12.75
N PHE A 78 -0.95 -28.89 -11.56
CA PHE A 78 -1.13 -27.48 -11.26
C PHE A 78 -0.25 -26.58 -12.12
N ALA A 79 0.90 -27.06 -12.61
CA ALA A 79 1.76 -26.33 -13.54
C ALA A 79 1.07 -26.01 -14.88
N ASN A 80 0.06 -26.79 -15.29
CA ASN A 80 -0.57 -26.62 -16.60
C ASN A 80 -1.33 -25.29 -16.71
N VAL A 81 -1.23 -24.64 -17.86
CA VAL A 81 -2.01 -23.41 -18.15
C VAL A 81 -3.37 -23.75 -18.77
N LYS A 82 -3.47 -24.88 -19.48
CA LYS A 82 -4.69 -25.36 -20.14
C LYS A 82 -5.01 -26.78 -19.72
N CYS A 83 -6.29 -27.08 -19.59
CA CYS A 83 -6.78 -28.41 -19.31
C CYS A 83 -6.44 -29.37 -20.45
N LYS A 84 -5.77 -30.47 -20.13
CA LYS A 84 -5.37 -31.51 -21.10
C LYS A 84 -6.54 -32.24 -21.76
N PHE A 85 -7.74 -32.15 -21.18
CA PHE A 85 -8.93 -32.85 -21.67
C PHE A 85 -9.86 -31.98 -22.52
N CYS A 86 -10.15 -30.74 -22.08
CA CYS A 86 -11.13 -29.88 -22.73
C CYS A 86 -10.54 -28.60 -23.34
N GLY A 87 -9.24 -28.34 -23.15
CA GLY A 87 -8.54 -27.17 -23.68
C GLY A 87 -8.88 -25.84 -23.01
N ALA A 88 -9.73 -25.84 -21.97
CA ALA A 88 -10.04 -24.64 -21.21
C ALA A 88 -8.82 -24.16 -20.41
N THR A 89 -8.67 -22.84 -20.26
CA THR A 89 -7.66 -22.26 -19.38
C THR A 89 -7.95 -22.66 -17.93
N LEU A 90 -6.93 -23.12 -17.21
CA LEU A 90 -7.03 -23.45 -15.79
C LEU A 90 -6.91 -22.15 -15.00
N ASP A 91 -7.98 -21.82 -14.29
CA ASP A 91 -8.03 -20.67 -13.40
C ASP A 91 -7.39 -21.03 -12.05
N LYS A 92 -6.29 -20.34 -11.73
CA LYS A 92 -5.48 -20.59 -10.52
C LYS A 92 -5.58 -19.46 -9.50
N SER A 93 -6.38 -18.42 -9.78
CA SER A 93 -6.37 -17.20 -8.97
C SER A 93 -6.70 -17.48 -7.50
N GLU A 94 -7.68 -18.36 -7.25
CA GLU A 94 -8.10 -18.76 -5.90
C GLU A 94 -6.95 -19.33 -5.06
N TYR A 95 -6.07 -20.13 -5.65
CA TYR A 95 -4.94 -20.74 -4.93
C TYR A 95 -3.86 -19.72 -4.54
N TYR A 96 -3.62 -18.72 -5.40
CA TYR A 96 -2.70 -17.64 -5.10
C TYR A 96 -3.29 -16.62 -4.13
N ASP A 97 -4.61 -16.42 -4.16
CA ASP A 97 -5.31 -15.54 -3.23
C ASP A 97 -5.36 -16.15 -1.83
N ASP A 98 -5.63 -17.45 -1.70
CA ASP A 98 -5.60 -18.15 -0.42
C ASP A 98 -4.18 -18.22 0.18
N ALA A 99 -3.17 -18.54 -0.64
CA ALA A 99 -1.79 -18.56 -0.19
C ALA A 99 -1.32 -17.18 0.29
N ARG A 100 -1.74 -16.11 -0.41
CA ARG A 100 -1.47 -14.72 0.01
C ARG A 100 -2.23 -14.33 1.26
N ALA A 101 -3.51 -14.67 1.38
CA ALA A 101 -4.33 -14.35 2.55
C ALA A 101 -3.75 -14.95 3.84
N VAL A 102 -3.23 -16.17 3.76
CA VAL A 102 -2.56 -16.82 4.91
C VAL A 102 -1.20 -16.18 5.24
N LEU A 103 -0.46 -15.71 4.24
CA LEU A 103 0.85 -15.06 4.44
C LEU A 103 0.74 -13.61 4.93
N TYR A 104 -0.24 -12.86 4.43
CA TYR A 104 -0.44 -11.44 4.73
C TYR A 104 -1.53 -11.19 5.79
N GLY A 105 -2.12 -12.24 6.37
CA GLY A 105 -3.08 -12.12 7.46
C GLY A 105 -4.41 -11.47 7.06
N GLU A 106 -4.81 -11.57 5.79
CA GLU A 106 -6.12 -11.07 5.37
C GLU A 106 -7.21 -12.10 5.73
N ILE A 107 -7.88 -11.86 6.85
CA ILE A 107 -9.16 -12.51 7.18
C ILE A 107 -10.18 -12.07 6.11
N ARG A 108 -10.45 -12.92 5.13
CA ARG A 108 -11.68 -12.83 4.34
C ARG A 108 -12.82 -13.27 5.23
N ASP A 109 -13.68 -12.31 5.59
CA ASP A 109 -14.99 -12.55 6.17
C ASP A 109 -15.71 -13.68 5.40
N GLY A 110 -15.95 -14.80 6.09
CA GLY A 110 -16.86 -15.82 5.57
C GLY A 110 -16.43 -17.28 5.68
N LEU A 111 -15.70 -17.71 6.71
CA LEU A 111 -15.84 -19.09 7.20
C LEU A 111 -15.34 -19.19 8.64
N HIS A 112 -16.19 -19.73 9.51
CA HIS A 112 -15.95 -19.96 10.94
C HIS A 112 -14.55 -20.55 11.19
N ALA A 113 -13.63 -19.73 11.70
CA ALA A 113 -12.40 -20.20 12.31
C ALA A 113 -12.60 -20.19 13.84
N ASP A 114 -12.51 -21.38 14.38
CA ASP A 114 -12.47 -21.71 15.79
C ASP A 114 -11.39 -20.90 16.53
N ASP A 115 -11.76 -20.38 17.70
CA ASP A 115 -10.90 -19.67 18.64
C ASP A 115 -9.86 -20.64 19.23
N SER A 116 -8.78 -20.91 18.51
CA SER A 116 -7.50 -21.26 19.13
C SER A 116 -6.39 -21.24 18.10
N VAL A 117 -5.50 -20.26 18.25
CA VAL A 117 -4.04 -20.35 18.16
C VAL A 117 -3.57 -18.90 18.08
N HIS A 118 -3.44 -18.32 19.28
CA HIS A 118 -2.46 -17.27 19.50
C HIS A 118 -1.11 -17.80 19.02
N ASP A 119 -0.42 -17.05 18.16
CA ASP A 119 1.01 -17.25 18.01
C ASP A 119 1.78 -15.93 18.22
N GLU A 120 2.70 -16.04 19.16
CA GLU A 120 3.44 -15.07 19.94
C GLU A 120 4.58 -14.41 19.12
N ALA A 121 4.55 -14.58 17.80
CA ALA A 121 5.63 -14.23 16.88
C ALA A 121 5.45 -12.83 16.26
N LEU A 122 4.21 -12.39 16.04
CA LEU A 122 3.93 -11.09 15.39
C LEU A 122 4.12 -9.91 16.35
N SER A 123 3.89 -10.13 17.65
CA SER A 123 4.03 -9.10 18.69
C SER A 123 5.49 -8.76 19.01
N ARG A 124 6.45 -9.62 18.66
CA ARG A 124 7.89 -9.34 18.85
C ARG A 124 8.46 -8.41 17.78
N PHE A 125 7.86 -8.39 16.58
CA PHE A 125 8.33 -7.53 15.48
C PHE A 125 8.01 -6.04 15.68
N PHE A 126 7.05 -5.70 16.55
CA PHE A 126 6.67 -4.31 16.85
C PHE A 126 7.06 -3.85 18.28
N ALA A 127 7.79 -4.67 19.04
CA ALA A 127 8.07 -4.38 20.47
C ALA A 127 9.51 -3.91 20.75
N GLU A 128 10.38 -3.72 19.75
CA GLU A 128 11.77 -3.31 19.97
C GLU A 128 12.05 -1.81 19.73
N GLU A 129 11.04 -0.97 19.44
CA GLU A 129 11.26 0.46 19.13
C GLU A 129 10.56 1.45 20.08
N GLU A 130 10.21 1.02 21.30
CA GLU A 130 9.71 1.97 22.31
C GLU A 130 10.20 1.61 23.73
N GLU A 131 11.51 1.67 23.93
CA GLU A 131 12.09 1.64 25.29
C GLU A 131 13.22 2.67 25.42
N ALA A 132 12.84 3.94 25.51
CA ALA A 132 13.59 4.96 26.25
C ALA A 132 12.75 6.24 26.42
N LEU A 133 12.02 6.34 27.52
CA LEU A 133 11.75 7.60 28.24
C LEU A 133 11.09 7.27 29.59
N ASP A 134 11.94 7.16 30.61
CA ASP A 134 11.58 7.07 32.02
C ASP A 134 10.99 8.39 32.56
N ASP A 135 10.21 8.22 33.63
CA ASP A 135 9.83 9.17 34.69
C ASP A 135 8.78 10.26 34.37
N ASP A 136 7.51 9.99 34.65
CA ASP A 136 6.94 10.37 35.97
C ASP A 136 5.54 9.77 36.18
N GLU A 137 5.41 9.08 37.31
CA GLU A 137 4.19 8.43 37.78
C GLU A 137 3.24 9.45 38.43
N VAL A 138 1.94 9.09 38.48
CA VAL A 138 0.87 9.59 39.38
C VAL A 138 -0.20 10.48 38.72
N ALA A 139 -1.31 9.83 38.30
CA ALA A 139 -2.58 9.93 39.03
C ALA A 139 -3.68 9.07 38.37
N ARG A 140 -4.08 8.01 39.07
CA ARG A 140 -5.32 7.24 38.84
C ARG A 140 -6.54 8.17 38.85
N GLN A 141 -7.55 7.93 37.99
CA GLN A 141 -8.91 7.53 38.43
C GLN A 141 -9.91 7.29 37.26
N HIS A 142 -10.46 6.08 37.26
CA HIS A 142 -11.87 5.69 37.05
C HIS A 142 -12.57 5.75 35.66
N ILE A 143 -12.90 4.52 35.22
CA ILE A 143 -14.16 4.02 34.62
C ILE A 143 -14.45 4.40 33.15
N ALA A 144 -14.33 3.42 32.24
CA ALA A 144 -15.42 2.84 31.43
C ALA A 144 -14.85 2.11 30.18
N ALA A 145 -15.30 0.89 29.93
CA ALA A 145 -15.22 0.25 28.61
C ALA A 145 -16.52 0.55 27.82
N PRO A 146 -16.57 0.31 26.50
CA PRO A 146 -15.73 0.80 25.41
C PRO A 146 -16.53 1.81 24.54
N SER A 147 -15.89 2.73 23.80
CA SER A 147 -16.60 3.52 22.78
C SER A 147 -15.84 3.59 21.46
N GLU A 148 -16.41 2.88 20.48
CA GLU A 148 -16.47 3.12 19.03
C GLU A 148 -15.24 3.72 18.33
N GLY A 149 -14.72 2.93 17.38
CA GLY A 149 -13.58 3.26 16.54
C GLY A 149 -13.68 4.61 15.85
N GLU A 150 -12.59 5.37 15.95
CA GLU A 150 -12.38 6.57 15.16
C GLU A 150 -12.35 6.20 13.68
N LYS A 151 -13.40 6.58 12.95
CA LYS A 151 -13.41 6.47 11.49
C LYS A 151 -12.39 7.46 10.94
N SER A 152 -11.26 6.96 10.45
CA SER A 152 -10.25 7.79 9.78
C SER A 152 -10.76 8.24 8.41
N TYR A 153 -11.21 9.49 8.34
CA TYR A 153 -11.65 10.15 7.10
C TYR A 153 -10.49 10.72 6.27
N THR A 154 -9.25 10.56 6.73
CA THR A 154 -8.02 11.05 6.07
C THR A 154 -7.94 10.59 4.61
N PHE A 155 -8.28 9.32 4.35
CA PHE A 155 -8.31 8.78 2.99
C PHE A 155 -9.32 9.49 2.07
N HIS A 156 -10.49 9.86 2.60
CA HIS A 156 -11.53 10.54 1.82
C HIS A 156 -11.10 11.96 1.44
N TYR A 157 -10.40 12.65 2.35
CA TYR A 157 -9.85 13.98 2.07
C TYR A 157 -8.78 13.94 0.97
N VAL A 158 -7.85 12.97 1.04
CA VAL A 158 -6.81 12.79 0.01
C VAL A 158 -7.44 12.54 -1.36
N VAL A 159 -8.40 11.61 -1.45
CA VAL A 159 -9.09 11.30 -2.71
C VAL A 159 -9.84 12.52 -3.26
N SER A 160 -10.47 13.31 -2.40
CA SER A 160 -11.21 14.52 -2.81
C SER A 160 -10.33 15.61 -3.42
N VAL A 161 -9.04 15.69 -3.03
CA VAL A 161 -8.08 16.69 -3.53
C VAL A 161 -7.36 16.18 -4.78
N VAL A 162 -7.04 14.89 -4.83
CA VAL A 162 -6.29 14.29 -5.95
C VAL A 162 -7.13 14.24 -7.24
N ILE A 163 -8.43 13.93 -7.16
CA ILE A 163 -9.31 13.80 -8.35
C ILE A 163 -9.37 15.12 -9.15
N PRO A 164 -9.65 16.30 -8.55
CA PRO A 164 -9.59 17.58 -9.26
C PRO A 164 -8.21 17.87 -9.86
N LEU A 165 -7.13 17.64 -9.09
CA LEU A 165 -5.76 17.92 -9.53
C LEU A 165 -5.38 17.12 -10.79
N VAL A 166 -5.67 15.82 -10.80
CA VAL A 166 -5.40 14.96 -11.96
C VAL A 166 -6.21 15.41 -13.17
N GLY A 167 -7.48 15.81 -12.98
CA GLY A 167 -8.32 16.33 -14.05
C GLY A 167 -7.78 17.60 -14.70
N PHE A 168 -7.27 18.54 -13.89
CA PHE A 168 -6.64 19.77 -14.40
C PHE A 168 -5.31 19.51 -15.12
N ILE A 169 -4.44 18.65 -14.56
CA ILE A 169 -3.13 18.35 -15.13
C ILE A 169 -3.29 17.59 -16.46
N MET A 170 -4.04 16.49 -16.47
CA MET A 170 -4.27 15.70 -17.69
C MET A 170 -5.01 16.50 -18.74
N GLY A 171 -6.01 17.29 -18.33
CA GLY A 171 -6.76 18.17 -19.23
C GLY A 171 -5.88 19.25 -19.86
N GLY A 172 -4.98 19.86 -19.08
CA GLY A 172 -4.02 20.85 -19.58
C GLY A 172 -3.04 20.27 -20.58
N ILE A 173 -2.49 19.08 -20.31
CA ILE A 173 -1.58 18.38 -21.24
C ILE A 173 -2.30 18.04 -22.54
N LEU A 174 -3.50 17.43 -22.47
CA LEU A 174 -4.28 17.04 -23.64
C LEU A 174 -4.73 18.24 -24.50
N LEU A 175 -4.95 19.41 -23.90
CA LEU A 175 -5.25 20.64 -24.65
C LEU A 175 -4.08 21.15 -25.51
N THR A 176 -2.84 20.81 -25.15
CA THR A 176 -1.64 21.26 -25.88
C THR A 176 -1.33 20.40 -27.11
N LYS A 177 -2.04 19.28 -27.30
CA LYS A 177 -1.87 18.42 -28.46
C LYS A 177 -2.59 18.98 -29.69
N GLU A 178 -2.00 18.72 -30.86
CA GLU A 178 -2.49 19.19 -32.16
C GLU A 178 -3.70 18.38 -32.66
N ASP A 179 -3.86 17.14 -32.19
CA ASP A 179 -4.97 16.24 -32.54
C ASP A 179 -6.30 16.74 -31.95
N GLU A 180 -7.33 16.82 -32.81
CA GLU A 180 -8.64 17.37 -32.43
C GLU A 180 -9.37 16.50 -31.40
N ASP A 181 -9.21 15.18 -31.49
CA ASP A 181 -9.79 14.21 -30.56
C ASP A 181 -9.17 14.35 -29.15
N ASP A 182 -7.84 14.42 -29.06
CA ASP A 182 -7.12 14.60 -27.80
C ASP A 182 -7.47 15.95 -27.14
N ARG A 183 -7.59 17.01 -27.94
CA ARG A 183 -8.00 18.34 -27.45
C ARG A 183 -9.44 18.34 -26.94
N SER A 184 -10.33 17.57 -27.57
CA SER A 184 -11.72 17.44 -27.12
C SER A 184 -11.79 16.69 -25.78
N ALA A 185 -11.00 15.62 -25.62
CA ALA A 185 -10.86 14.90 -24.36
C ALA A 185 -10.29 15.80 -23.25
N GLY A 186 -9.26 16.61 -23.57
CA GLY A 186 -8.69 17.59 -22.65
C GLY A 186 -9.70 18.62 -22.13
N LYS A 187 -10.56 19.15 -23.01
CA LYS A 187 -11.67 20.04 -22.61
C LYS A 187 -12.63 19.36 -21.64
N VAL A 188 -12.99 18.10 -21.91
CA VAL A 188 -13.89 17.33 -21.04
C VAL A 188 -13.25 17.09 -19.67
N CYS A 189 -11.96 16.75 -19.62
CA CYS A 189 -11.23 16.57 -18.37
C CYS A 189 -11.21 17.84 -17.51
N ILE A 190 -10.97 19.02 -18.12
CA ILE A 190 -11.00 20.30 -17.40
C ILE A 190 -12.40 20.63 -16.90
N VAL A 191 -13.42 20.45 -17.73
CA VAL A 191 -14.82 20.70 -17.35
C VAL A 191 -15.23 19.78 -16.20
N ALA A 192 -14.87 18.50 -16.25
CA ALA A 192 -15.12 17.54 -15.17
C ALA A 192 -14.41 17.95 -13.87
N GLY A 193 -13.15 18.41 -13.96
CA GLY A 193 -12.39 18.92 -12.82
C GLY A 193 -13.07 20.14 -12.16
N ILE A 194 -13.50 21.12 -12.96
CA ILE A 194 -14.24 22.30 -12.47
C ILE A 194 -15.56 21.90 -11.80
N ILE A 195 -16.33 21.01 -12.43
CA ILE A 195 -17.61 20.52 -11.88
C ILE A 195 -17.38 19.83 -10.53
N SER A 196 -16.34 19.01 -10.41
CA SER A 196 -15.98 18.33 -9.15
C SER A 196 -15.72 19.32 -8.01
N VAL A 197 -14.98 20.41 -8.27
CA VAL A 197 -14.71 21.47 -7.29
C VAL A 197 -15.99 22.19 -6.86
N VAL A 198 -16.87 22.50 -7.82
CA VAL A 198 -18.15 23.18 -7.53
C VAL A 198 -19.06 22.30 -6.68
N ILE A 199 -19.17 21.01 -7.00
CA ILE A 199 -19.94 20.05 -6.19
C ILE A 199 -19.35 19.94 -4.79
N GLY A 200 -18.03 19.85 -4.65
CA GLY A 200 -17.35 19.83 -3.36
C GLY A 200 -17.69 21.05 -2.50
N TYR A 201 -17.64 22.25 -3.08
CA TYR A 201 -18.02 23.49 -2.39
C TYR A 201 -19.50 23.50 -1.97
N PHE A 202 -20.38 23.03 -2.85
CA PHE A 202 -21.80 22.95 -2.55
C PHE A 202 -22.10 21.97 -1.41
N LEU A 203 -21.49 20.77 -1.43
CA LEU A 203 -21.62 19.79 -0.36
C LEU A 203 -21.04 20.30 0.97
N TRP A 204 -19.89 20.98 0.93
CA TRP A 204 -19.32 21.63 2.10
C TRP A 204 -20.25 22.70 2.67
N SER A 205 -20.85 23.53 1.80
CA SER A 205 -21.82 24.55 2.21
C SER A 205 -23.08 23.95 2.84
N LEU A 206 -23.58 22.82 2.32
CA LEU A 206 -24.70 22.10 2.92
C LEU A 206 -24.33 21.47 4.25
N TYR A 207 -23.13 20.90 4.36
CA TYR A 207 -22.62 20.33 5.61
C TYR A 207 -22.52 21.38 6.72
N LEU A 208 -21.93 22.55 6.41
CA LEU A 208 -21.89 23.66 7.36
C LEU A 208 -23.29 24.14 7.75
N ASN A 209 -24.22 24.20 6.79
CA ASN A 209 -25.60 24.59 7.09
C ASN A 209 -26.26 23.58 8.05
N SER A 210 -26.04 22.28 7.85
CA SER A 210 -26.54 21.21 8.71
C SER A 210 -25.88 21.16 10.10
N ILE A 211 -24.70 21.74 10.29
CA ILE A 211 -24.08 21.87 11.62
C ILE A 211 -24.65 23.09 12.36
N VAL A 212 -24.97 24.16 11.61
CA VAL A 212 -25.39 25.45 12.18
C VAL A 212 -26.88 25.48 12.54
N TYR A 213 -27.72 24.64 11.91
CA TYR A 213 -29.16 24.51 12.16
C TYR A 213 -29.52 23.16 12.76
#